data_AF-A0A1H1SK36-F1
#
_entry.id   AF-A0A1H1SK36-F1
#
_cell.length_a   1.000
_cell.length_b   1.000
_cell.length_c   1.000
_cell.angle_alpha   90.00
_cell.angle_beta   90.00
_cell.angle_gamma   90.00
#
_symmetry.space_group_name_H-M   'P 1'
#
loop_
_entity.id
_entity.type
_entity.pdbx_description
1 polymer ?
#
loop_
_entity_poly.entity_id
_entity_poly.type
_entity_poly.pdbx_seq_one_letter_code
_entity_poly.pdbx_strand_id
1 'polypeptide(L)'
;MIDLQHAIAATTREVNLVDGPDGEDVRVLLRRRYRGAVPDIWDALTTPDRLARWFLPVTGDLTVGGSFQLEGNAGGDVLACEPPHRFRVTFGGPTSVVEVRLRPADEPGATLVEVQHTVPRALAGSGAGALYAGPGWDEALLHLGLLLEQDPPVRATPEQDAELGRRSVPAWVEVVRASGTATSEEVEEAAAVAAAQYAPDPVG
;
A
#
# COMPACT_ATOMS: atom_id res chain seq x y z
N MET A 1 -11.81 9.17 -17.71
CA MET A 1 -10.41 9.59 -17.48
C MET A 1 -10.17 9.47 -15.99
N ILE A 2 -9.13 8.76 -15.56
CA ILE A 2 -8.83 8.56 -14.14
C ILE A 2 -8.41 9.91 -13.56
N ASP A 3 -9.10 10.37 -12.52
CA ASP A 3 -8.71 11.58 -11.79
C ASP A 3 -7.62 11.22 -10.76
N LEU A 4 -6.37 11.19 -11.23
CA LEU A 4 -5.21 10.87 -10.40
C LEU A 4 -4.99 11.91 -9.29
N GLN A 5 -5.39 13.16 -9.51
CA GLN A 5 -5.31 14.20 -8.48
C GLN A 5 -6.26 13.90 -7.33
N HIS A 6 -7.50 13.53 -7.65
CA HIS A 6 -8.47 13.10 -6.65
C HIS A 6 -7.99 11.84 -5.92
N ALA A 7 -7.44 10.85 -6.62
CA ALA A 7 -6.94 9.63 -6.02
C ALA A 7 -5.81 9.88 -5.00
N ILE A 8 -4.84 10.75 -5.32
CA ILE A 8 -3.76 11.11 -4.39
C ILE A 8 -4.29 11.89 -3.18
N ALA A 9 -5.21 12.83 -3.40
CA ALA A 9 -5.81 13.65 -2.35
C ALA A 9 -6.77 12.87 -1.44
N ALA A 10 -7.39 11.79 -1.94
CA ALA A 10 -8.30 10.94 -1.18
C ALA A 10 -7.59 9.99 -0.19
N THR A 11 -6.27 9.84 -0.31
CA THR A 11 -5.45 9.02 0.60
C THR A 11 -4.78 9.91 1.65
N THR A 12 -5.00 9.61 2.93
CA THR A 12 -4.20 10.16 4.02
C THR A 12 -2.98 9.28 4.27
N ARG A 13 -1.81 9.88 4.46
CA ARG A 13 -0.54 9.20 4.63
C ARG A 13 0.11 9.64 5.93
N GLU A 14 0.72 8.70 6.65
CA GLU A 14 1.52 8.99 7.84
C GLU A 14 2.79 8.12 7.81
N VAL A 15 3.89 8.69 8.31
CA VAL A 15 5.13 7.99 8.63
C VAL A 15 5.48 8.31 10.06
N ASN A 16 5.74 7.29 10.87
CA ASN A 16 6.19 7.44 12.26
C ASN A 16 7.14 6.30 12.62
N LEU A 17 7.94 6.51 13.66
CA LEU A 17 8.63 5.42 14.34
C LEU A 17 7.72 4.84 15.43
N VAL A 18 7.69 3.53 15.54
CA VAL A 18 6.93 2.81 16.57
C VAL A 18 7.78 1.73 17.20
N ASP A 19 7.48 1.34 18.45
CA ASP A 19 8.12 0.20 19.07
C ASP A 19 7.73 -1.10 18.35
N GLY A 20 8.74 -1.84 17.92
CA GLY A 20 8.66 -3.17 17.31
C GLY A 20 9.33 -4.24 18.18
N PRO A 21 9.29 -5.52 17.76
CA PRO A 21 9.82 -6.64 18.55
C PRO A 21 11.33 -6.54 18.83
N ASP A 22 12.10 -6.01 17.88
CA ASP A 22 13.58 -5.98 17.90
C ASP A 22 14.15 -4.54 17.98
N GLY A 23 13.33 -3.55 18.34
CA GLY A 23 13.72 -2.13 18.37
C GLY A 23 12.64 -1.24 17.78
N GLU A 24 13.02 -0.17 17.10
CA GLU A 24 12.08 0.70 16.40
C GLU A 24 11.74 0.16 15.00
N ASP A 25 10.48 0.25 14.61
CA ASP A 25 10.01 0.03 13.25
C ASP A 25 9.64 1.36 12.59
N VAL A 26 9.94 1.49 11.30
CA VAL A 26 9.36 2.52 10.44
C VAL A 26 7.95 2.06 10.07
N ARG A 27 6.95 2.84 10.47
CA ARG A 27 5.54 2.60 10.17
C ARG A 27 5.07 3.50 9.05
N VAL A 28 4.71 2.88 7.94
CA VAL A 28 4.00 3.51 6.80
C VAL A 28 2.51 3.24 6.96
N LEU A 29 1.68 4.28 6.93
CA LEU A 29 0.24 4.15 7.10
C LEU A 29 -0.50 4.92 6.02
N LEU A 30 -1.43 4.24 5.35
CA LEU A 30 -2.33 4.82 4.37
C LEU A 30 -3.77 4.59 4.82
N ARG A 31 -4.64 5.58 4.61
CA ARG A 31 -6.09 5.39 4.73
C ARG A 31 -6.81 5.99 3.56
N ARG A 32 -7.74 5.23 3.01
CA ARG A 32 -8.61 5.68 1.91
C ARG A 32 -10.02 5.16 2.10
N ARG A 33 -11.00 5.99 1.74
CA ARG A 33 -12.41 5.61 1.74
C ARG A 33 -12.80 5.09 0.36
N TYR A 34 -13.62 4.04 0.35
CA TYR A 34 -14.22 3.49 -0.86
C TYR A 34 -15.73 3.37 -0.67
N ARG A 35 -16.48 3.52 -1.77
CA ARG A 35 -17.89 3.11 -1.82
C ARG A 35 -17.96 1.59 -1.83
N GLY A 36 -18.84 1.03 -1.02
CA GLY A 36 -18.97 -0.42 -0.81
C GLY A 36 -19.03 -0.78 0.67
N ALA A 37 -19.83 -1.79 1.00
CA ALA A 37 -19.91 -2.30 2.36
C ALA A 37 -18.65 -3.11 2.68
N VAL A 38 -18.30 -3.19 3.97
CA VAL A 38 -17.09 -3.90 4.44
C VAL A 38 -16.96 -5.31 3.85
N PRO A 39 -18.02 -6.15 3.76
CA PRO A 39 -17.90 -7.48 3.15
C PRO A 39 -17.51 -7.46 1.68
N ASP A 40 -17.96 -6.47 0.90
CA ASP A 40 -17.66 -6.38 -0.54
C ASP A 40 -16.19 -5.99 -0.77
N ILE A 41 -15.69 -5.07 0.06
CA ILE A 41 -14.29 -4.65 0.06
C ILE A 41 -13.39 -5.78 0.55
N TRP A 42 -13.81 -6.48 1.61
CA TRP A 42 -13.11 -7.66 2.12
C TRP A 42 -12.95 -8.71 1.03
N ASP A 43 -14.04 -9.07 0.35
CA ASP A 43 -14.01 -10.06 -0.73
C ASP A 43 -13.09 -9.62 -1.89
N ALA A 44 -13.03 -8.32 -2.22
CA ALA A 44 -12.09 -7.80 -3.22
C ALA A 44 -10.61 -7.95 -2.80
N LEU A 45 -10.32 -7.93 -1.50
CA LEU A 45 -8.97 -8.02 -0.94
C LEU A 45 -8.52 -9.46 -0.69
N THR A 46 -9.44 -10.37 -0.35
CA THR A 46 -9.08 -11.71 0.14
C THR A 46 -9.43 -12.85 -0.80
N THR A 47 -10.30 -12.64 -1.79
CA THR A 47 -10.65 -13.68 -2.76
C THR A 47 -9.65 -13.68 -3.92
N PRO A 48 -8.89 -14.78 -4.15
CA PRO A 48 -7.77 -14.78 -5.13
C PRO A 48 -8.16 -14.30 -6.53
N ASP A 49 -9.28 -14.80 -7.05
CA ASP A 49 -9.79 -14.43 -8.38
C ASP A 49 -10.23 -12.97 -8.48
N ARG A 50 -10.55 -12.33 -7.35
CA ARG A 50 -10.87 -10.90 -7.29
C ARG A 50 -9.61 -10.08 -7.10
N LEU A 51 -8.71 -10.49 -6.20
CA LEU A 51 -7.42 -9.85 -5.95
C LEU A 51 -6.59 -9.76 -7.23
N ALA A 52 -6.54 -10.84 -8.01
CA ALA A 52 -5.81 -10.91 -9.28
C ALA A 52 -6.32 -9.90 -10.34
N ARG A 53 -7.54 -9.36 -10.21
CA ARG A 53 -8.09 -8.39 -11.18
C ARG A 53 -7.44 -7.01 -11.05
N TRP A 54 -7.04 -6.62 -9.84
CA TRP A 54 -6.59 -5.25 -9.53
C TRP A 54 -5.21 -5.17 -8.89
N PHE A 55 -4.73 -6.23 -8.24
CA PHE A 55 -3.40 -6.27 -7.64
C PHE A 55 -2.52 -7.24 -8.41
N LEU A 56 -2.25 -8.43 -7.87
CA LEU A 56 -1.47 -9.48 -8.51
C LEU A 56 -2.09 -10.85 -8.24
N PRO A 57 -1.91 -11.83 -9.15
CA PRO A 57 -2.22 -13.22 -8.86
C PRO A 57 -1.50 -13.69 -7.61
N VAL A 58 -2.22 -14.40 -6.74
CA VAL A 58 -1.71 -14.94 -5.48
C VAL A 58 -1.85 -16.46 -5.47
N THR A 59 -0.83 -17.15 -4.95
CA THR A 59 -0.82 -18.61 -4.75
C THR A 59 -0.37 -18.95 -3.33
N GLY A 60 -0.67 -20.16 -2.87
CA GLY A 60 -0.26 -20.66 -1.55
C GLY A 60 -1.44 -21.06 -0.65
N ASP A 61 -1.16 -21.17 0.65
CA ASP A 61 -2.17 -21.41 1.68
C ASP A 61 -2.54 -20.07 2.35
N LEU A 62 -3.72 -19.56 2.02
CA LEU A 62 -4.20 -18.26 2.49
C LEU A 62 -4.91 -18.33 3.86
N THR A 63 -4.69 -19.41 4.60
CA THR A 63 -5.18 -19.57 5.98
C THR A 63 -4.10 -19.16 6.99
N VAL A 64 -4.50 -18.88 8.23
CA VAL A 64 -3.56 -18.46 9.30
C VAL A 64 -2.50 -19.54 9.53
N GLY A 65 -1.23 -19.14 9.48
CA GLY A 65 -0.07 -20.03 9.56
C GLY A 65 0.39 -20.59 8.20
N GLY A 66 -0.39 -20.38 7.14
CA GLY A 66 -0.01 -20.68 5.76
C GLY A 66 0.87 -19.59 5.16
N SER A 67 1.45 -19.89 3.99
CA SER A 67 2.30 -18.97 3.22
C SER A 67 1.71 -18.66 1.85
N PHE A 68 1.98 -17.46 1.34
CA PHE A 68 1.52 -16.98 0.05
C PHE A 68 2.66 -16.40 -0.79
N GLN A 69 2.42 -16.35 -2.10
CA GLN A 69 3.31 -15.72 -3.06
C GLN A 69 2.49 -14.91 -4.08
N LEU A 70 2.84 -13.63 -4.24
CA LEU A 70 2.35 -12.79 -5.33
C LEU A 70 3.26 -12.98 -6.56
N GLU A 71 2.66 -13.13 -7.74
CA GLU A 71 3.43 -13.35 -8.97
C GLU A 71 4.35 -12.15 -9.28
N GLY A 72 5.65 -12.42 -9.43
CA GLY A 72 6.66 -11.40 -9.72
C GLY A 72 6.92 -10.39 -8.59
N ASN A 73 6.39 -10.64 -7.38
CA ASN A 73 6.47 -9.71 -6.26
C ASN A 73 6.73 -10.44 -4.93
N ALA A 74 6.43 -9.82 -3.80
CA ALA A 74 6.67 -10.36 -2.47
C ALA A 74 5.80 -11.58 -2.16
N GLY A 75 6.38 -12.52 -1.41
CA GLY A 75 5.65 -13.55 -0.67
C GLY A 75 5.71 -13.28 0.83
N GLY A 76 5.03 -14.12 1.61
CA GLY A 76 5.02 -14.04 3.06
C GLY A 76 4.13 -15.09 3.71
N ASP A 77 3.89 -14.93 5.00
CA ASP A 77 3.10 -15.81 5.85
C ASP A 77 1.87 -15.08 6.39
N VAL A 78 0.75 -15.79 6.50
CA VAL A 78 -0.49 -15.25 7.06
C VAL A 78 -0.43 -15.33 8.59
N LEU A 79 -0.25 -14.19 9.23
CA LEU A 79 -0.08 -14.09 10.68
C LEU A 79 -1.42 -14.04 11.42
N ALA A 80 -2.41 -13.38 10.85
CA ALA A 80 -3.75 -13.28 11.43
C ALA A 80 -4.79 -13.00 10.34
N CYS A 81 -6.01 -13.52 10.52
CA CYS A 81 -7.14 -13.25 9.66
C CYS A 81 -8.42 -13.23 10.51
N GLU A 82 -9.08 -12.08 10.54
CA GLU A 82 -10.30 -11.79 11.30
C GLU A 82 -11.35 -11.20 10.33
N PRO A 83 -12.00 -12.04 9.51
CA PRO A 83 -12.97 -11.56 8.53
C PRO A 83 -14.18 -10.88 9.19
N PRO A 84 -14.78 -9.85 8.56
CA PRO A 84 -14.35 -9.17 7.34
C PRO A 84 -13.50 -7.90 7.64
N HIS A 85 -12.84 -7.85 8.80
CA HIS A 85 -12.31 -6.59 9.34
C HIS A 85 -10.80 -6.45 9.27
N ARG A 86 -10.04 -7.55 9.31
CA ARG A 86 -8.60 -7.44 9.45
C ARG A 86 -7.84 -8.65 8.97
N PHE A 87 -6.69 -8.43 8.36
CA PHE A 87 -5.66 -9.47 8.19
C PHE A 87 -4.26 -8.89 8.41
N ARG A 88 -3.32 -9.77 8.76
CA ARG A 88 -1.90 -9.48 8.91
C ARG A 88 -1.08 -10.52 8.18
N VAL A 89 -0.08 -10.05 7.47
CA VAL A 89 0.86 -10.89 6.72
C VAL A 89 2.28 -10.38 6.89
N THR A 90 3.27 -11.27 6.81
CA THR A 90 4.62 -10.82 6.46
C THR A 90 4.68 -10.48 4.97
N PHE A 91 5.63 -9.65 4.56
CA PHE A 91 5.71 -9.16 3.19
C PHE A 91 7.16 -8.95 2.75
N GLY A 92 7.69 -9.87 1.95
CA GLY A 92 9.06 -9.83 1.42
C GLY A 92 10.15 -10.20 2.43
N GLY A 93 9.79 -10.41 3.70
CA GLY A 93 10.68 -10.85 4.76
C GLY A 93 9.94 -11.05 6.09
N PRO A 94 10.51 -11.80 7.04
CA PRO A 94 9.80 -12.25 8.24
C PRO A 94 9.46 -11.13 9.23
N THR A 95 10.17 -10.00 9.17
CA THR A 95 9.99 -8.85 10.06
C THR A 95 9.30 -7.67 9.38
N SER A 96 9.05 -7.76 8.07
CA SER A 96 8.30 -6.78 7.29
C SER A 96 6.83 -7.18 7.32
N VAL A 97 5.97 -6.40 8.00
CA VAL A 97 4.60 -6.81 8.30
C VAL A 97 3.59 -5.83 7.72
N VAL A 98 2.65 -6.34 6.94
CA VAL A 98 1.50 -5.61 6.43
C VAL A 98 0.27 -5.99 7.21
N GLU A 99 -0.46 -4.99 7.68
CA GLU A 99 -1.75 -5.14 8.33
C GLU A 99 -2.78 -4.29 7.60
N VAL A 100 -3.88 -4.93 7.21
CA VAL A 100 -5.02 -4.24 6.60
C VAL A 100 -6.20 -4.28 7.56
N ARG A 101 -6.84 -3.13 7.76
CA ARG A 101 -8.05 -2.99 8.58
C ARG A 101 -9.18 -2.34 7.80
N LEU A 102 -10.36 -2.90 7.91
CA LEU A 102 -11.60 -2.41 7.31
C LEU A 102 -12.60 -2.01 8.38
N ARG A 103 -13.12 -0.79 8.28
CA ARG A 103 -14.21 -0.30 9.13
C ARG A 103 -15.23 0.47 8.32
N PRO A 104 -16.51 0.47 8.71
CA PRO A 104 -17.48 1.41 8.14
C PRO A 104 -16.95 2.84 8.23
N ALA A 105 -17.10 3.60 7.15
CA ALA A 105 -16.84 5.03 7.16
C ALA A 105 -18.05 5.79 7.74
N ASP A 106 -17.86 7.08 8.04
CA ASP A 106 -18.96 7.94 8.53
C ASP A 106 -20.08 8.11 7.49
N GLU A 107 -19.73 7.97 6.19
CA GLU A 107 -20.69 7.97 5.09
C GLU A 107 -21.39 6.60 4.95
N PRO A 108 -22.72 6.55 4.90
CA PRO A 108 -23.46 5.31 4.69
C PRO A 108 -23.03 4.58 3.43
N GLY A 109 -22.77 3.28 3.54
CA GLY A 109 -22.36 2.46 2.39
C GLY A 109 -20.92 2.67 1.93
N ALA A 110 -20.09 3.33 2.74
CA ALA A 110 -18.66 3.46 2.49
C ALA A 110 -17.82 2.73 3.55
N THR A 111 -16.63 2.30 3.16
CA THR A 111 -15.66 1.60 4.00
C THR A 111 -14.36 2.39 4.01
N LEU A 112 -13.76 2.56 5.19
CA LEU A 112 -12.39 3.02 5.34
C LEU A 112 -11.46 1.79 5.34
N VAL A 113 -10.55 1.78 4.37
CA VAL A 113 -9.43 0.84 4.29
C VAL A 113 -8.21 1.53 4.90
N GLU A 114 -7.61 0.88 5.89
CA GLU A 114 -6.32 1.27 6.47
C GLU A 114 -5.28 0.21 6.11
N VAL A 115 -4.18 0.62 5.48
CA VAL A 115 -3.03 -0.23 5.19
C VAL A 115 -1.86 0.27 6.02
N GLN A 116 -1.33 -0.60 6.87
CA GLN A 116 -0.15 -0.34 7.68
C GLN A 116 0.96 -1.29 7.27
N HIS A 117 2.13 -0.75 6.94
CA HIS A 117 3.34 -1.52 6.64
C HIS A 117 4.43 -1.11 7.63
N THR A 118 4.86 -2.05 8.47
CA THR A 118 5.94 -1.85 9.46
C THR A 118 7.17 -2.64 9.06
N VAL A 119 8.31 -1.96 9.00
CA VAL A 119 9.61 -2.55 8.67
C VAL A 119 10.61 -2.12 9.74
N PRO A 120 11.44 -3.02 10.29
CA PRO A 120 12.47 -2.65 11.24
C PRO A 120 13.33 -1.51 10.74
N ARG A 121 13.58 -0.52 11.59
CA ARG A 121 14.39 0.65 11.24
C ARG A 121 15.80 0.24 10.80
N ALA A 122 16.34 -0.84 11.34
CA ALA A 122 17.62 -1.41 10.90
C ALA A 122 17.62 -1.87 9.43
N LEU A 123 16.47 -2.27 8.88
CA LEU A 123 16.30 -2.65 7.48
C LEU A 123 15.89 -1.45 6.61
N ALA A 124 15.04 -0.56 7.14
CA ALA A 124 14.57 0.63 6.44
C ALA A 124 15.62 1.77 6.40
N GLY A 125 16.64 1.72 7.25
CA GLY A 125 17.64 2.76 7.47
C GLY A 125 17.09 3.92 8.31
N SER A 126 16.09 4.62 7.79
CA SER A 126 15.39 5.72 8.45
C SER A 126 13.94 5.80 7.98
N GLY A 127 13.20 6.82 8.42
CA GLY A 127 11.86 7.10 7.88
C GLY A 127 11.81 7.29 6.36
N ALA A 128 12.94 7.64 5.73
CA ALA A 128 13.05 7.74 4.28
C ALA A 128 12.79 6.41 3.58
N GLY A 129 12.97 5.27 4.27
CA GLY A 129 12.59 3.95 3.77
C GLY A 129 11.10 3.83 3.41
N ALA A 130 10.24 4.70 3.95
CA ALA A 130 8.84 4.80 3.55
C ALA A 130 8.66 5.11 2.05
N LEU A 131 9.60 5.81 1.40
CA LEU A 131 9.55 6.14 -0.02
C LEU A 131 9.69 4.92 -0.94
N TYR A 132 10.22 3.79 -0.43
CA TYR A 132 10.35 2.57 -1.23
C TYR A 132 9.05 1.77 -1.32
N ALA A 133 8.16 1.86 -0.33
CA ALA A 133 6.90 1.12 -0.29
C ALA A 133 5.65 2.00 -0.41
N GLY A 134 5.71 3.23 0.10
CA GLY A 134 4.58 4.16 0.15
C GLY A 134 3.91 4.39 -1.21
N PRO A 135 4.67 4.75 -2.27
CA PRO A 135 4.09 4.95 -3.59
C PRO A 135 3.45 3.69 -4.19
N GLY A 136 4.02 2.50 -3.96
CA GLY A 136 3.42 1.24 -4.38
C GLY A 136 2.10 0.93 -3.68
N TRP A 137 1.95 1.35 -2.41
CA TRP A 137 0.65 1.27 -1.72
C TRP A 137 -0.37 2.27 -2.26
N ASP A 138 0.05 3.46 -2.69
CA ASP A 138 -0.84 4.41 -3.38
C ASP A 138 -1.34 3.85 -4.71
N GLU A 139 -0.47 3.19 -5.47
CA GLU A 139 -0.81 2.49 -6.71
C GLU A 139 -1.84 1.37 -6.45
N ALA A 140 -1.57 0.50 -5.49
CA ALA A 140 -2.50 -0.55 -5.09
C ALA A 140 -3.88 0.02 -4.70
N LEU A 141 -3.90 1.08 -3.88
CA LEU A 141 -5.15 1.73 -3.47
C LEU A 141 -5.87 2.41 -4.64
N LEU A 142 -5.15 2.93 -5.65
CA LEU A 142 -5.78 3.41 -6.89
C LEU A 142 -6.46 2.27 -7.63
N HIS A 143 -5.75 1.18 -7.88
CA HIS A 143 -6.28 0.04 -8.65
C HIS A 143 -7.48 -0.61 -7.95
N LEU A 144 -7.48 -0.70 -6.62
CA LEU A 144 -8.66 -1.14 -5.85
C LEU A 144 -9.87 -0.21 -6.12
N GLY A 145 -9.65 1.10 -6.16
CA GLY A 145 -10.72 2.06 -6.49
C GLY A 145 -11.29 1.84 -7.88
N LEU A 146 -10.41 1.62 -8.87
CA LEU A 146 -10.82 1.34 -10.25
C LEU A 146 -11.65 0.05 -10.36
N LEU A 147 -11.30 -0.99 -9.60
CA LEU A 147 -12.08 -2.21 -9.52
C LEU A 147 -13.49 -1.99 -8.95
N LEU A 148 -13.60 -1.16 -7.92
CA LEU A 148 -14.86 -0.95 -7.21
C LEU A 148 -15.82 -0.01 -7.96
N GLU A 149 -15.29 0.87 -8.81
CA GLU A 149 -16.08 1.83 -9.59
C GLU A 149 -16.56 1.29 -10.95
N GLN A 150 -15.95 0.23 -11.47
CA GLN A 150 -16.15 -0.24 -12.85
C GLN A 150 -16.36 -1.75 -12.95
N ASP A 151 -17.31 -2.17 -13.79
CA ASP A 151 -17.55 -3.56 -14.15
C ASP A 151 -17.68 -3.70 -15.69
N PRO A 152 -16.71 -4.29 -16.41
CA PRO A 152 -15.48 -4.91 -15.90
C PRO A 152 -14.44 -3.87 -15.42
N PRO A 153 -13.51 -4.27 -14.52
CA PRO A 153 -12.47 -3.37 -14.04
C PRO A 153 -11.52 -2.96 -15.16
N VAL A 154 -11.24 -1.65 -15.26
CA VAL A 154 -10.22 -1.12 -16.16
C VAL A 154 -8.91 -0.99 -15.37
N ARG A 155 -7.88 -1.72 -15.81
CA ARG A 155 -6.52 -1.53 -15.27
C ARG A 155 -5.96 -0.19 -15.71
N ALA A 156 -5.20 0.44 -14.82
CA ALA A 156 -4.40 1.59 -15.20
C ALA A 156 -3.39 1.18 -16.28
N THR A 157 -3.10 2.08 -17.21
CA THR A 157 -2.03 1.88 -18.18
C THR A 157 -0.68 2.23 -17.56
N PRO A 158 0.45 1.74 -18.10
CA PRO A 158 1.77 2.10 -17.60
C PRO A 158 2.01 3.61 -17.54
N GLU A 159 1.44 4.38 -18.47
CA GLU A 159 1.52 5.84 -18.47
C GLU A 159 0.74 6.48 -17.31
N GLN A 160 -0.38 5.88 -16.93
CA GLN A 160 -1.20 6.31 -15.79
C GLN A 160 -0.52 5.97 -14.46
N ASP A 161 0.11 4.80 -14.36
CA ASP A 161 0.88 4.41 -13.17
C ASP A 161 2.13 5.28 -13.02
N ALA A 162 2.86 5.56 -14.11
CA ALA A 162 3.99 6.49 -14.07
C ALA A 162 3.57 7.93 -13.70
N GLU A 163 2.40 8.38 -14.17
CA GLU A 163 1.85 9.68 -13.77
C GLU A 163 1.40 9.69 -12.31
N LEU A 164 0.85 8.59 -11.80
CA LEU A 164 0.58 8.44 -10.38
C LEU A 164 1.87 8.53 -9.57
N GLY A 165 2.92 7.81 -9.97
CA GLY A 165 4.23 7.87 -9.32
C GLY A 165 4.82 9.27 -9.28
N ARG A 166 4.72 10.04 -10.39
CA ARG A 166 5.16 11.45 -10.46
C ARG A 166 4.46 12.35 -9.44
N ARG A 167 3.25 11.98 -8.99
CA ARG A 167 2.49 12.71 -7.96
C ARG A 167 2.67 12.13 -6.57
N SER A 168 2.74 10.81 -6.48
CA SER A 168 2.85 10.06 -5.23
C SER A 168 4.19 10.28 -4.56
N VAL A 169 5.29 10.23 -5.32
CA VAL A 169 6.64 10.40 -4.75
C VAL A 169 6.81 11.76 -4.05
N PRO A 170 6.48 12.92 -4.66
CA PRO A 170 6.51 14.20 -3.94
C PRO A 170 5.58 14.24 -2.72
N ALA A 171 4.38 13.64 -2.81
CA ALA A 171 3.47 13.59 -1.66
C ALA A 171 4.05 12.80 -0.48
N TRP A 172 4.77 11.71 -0.73
CA TRP A 172 5.48 10.96 0.30
C TRP A 172 6.70 11.70 0.84
N VAL A 173 7.41 12.46 0.01
CA VAL A 173 8.52 13.31 0.47
C VAL A 173 8.04 14.30 1.52
N GLU A 174 6.91 14.97 1.28
CA GLU A 174 6.32 15.90 2.27
C GLU A 174 5.94 15.20 3.58
N VAL A 175 5.36 14.00 3.50
CA VAL A 175 4.98 13.21 4.68
C VAL A 175 6.21 12.80 5.50
N VAL A 176 7.26 12.30 4.84
CA VAL A 176 8.50 11.89 5.51
C VAL A 176 9.19 13.11 6.14
N ARG A 177 9.30 14.23 5.44
CA ARG A 177 9.87 15.47 6.01
C ARG A 177 9.08 15.96 7.22
N ALA A 178 7.74 15.96 7.14
CA ALA A 178 6.87 16.37 8.24
C ALA A 178 6.96 15.45 9.46
N SER A 179 7.25 14.15 9.26
CA SER A 179 7.40 13.20 10.36
C SER A 179 8.65 13.42 11.23
N GLY A 180 9.68 14.07 10.68
CA GLY A 180 10.96 14.25 11.38
C GLY A 180 11.76 12.96 11.62
N THR A 181 11.44 11.87 10.90
CA THR A 181 12.03 10.53 11.10
C THR A 181 13.23 10.22 10.19
N ALA A 182 13.62 11.18 9.35
CA ALA A 182 14.75 11.09 8.43
C ALA A 182 15.41 12.46 8.21
N THR A 183 16.68 12.47 7.83
CA THR A 183 17.40 13.70 7.45
C THR A 183 17.00 14.16 6.04
N SER A 184 17.25 15.43 5.71
CA SER A 184 16.98 15.94 4.35
C SER A 184 17.75 15.18 3.27
N GLU A 185 18.99 14.79 3.55
CA GLU A 185 19.86 14.04 2.62
C GLU A 185 19.28 12.64 2.36
N GLU A 186 18.92 11.91 3.43
CA GLU A 186 18.27 10.59 3.31
C GLU A 186 16.96 10.65 2.50
N VAL A 187 16.17 11.71 2.71
CA VAL A 187 14.92 11.91 1.95
C VAL A 187 15.20 12.17 0.47
N GLU A 188 16.20 12.98 0.14
CA GLU A 188 16.55 13.30 -1.25
C GLU A 188 17.07 12.08 -2.00
N GLU A 189 17.93 11.28 -1.37
CA GLU A 189 18.43 10.03 -1.94
C GLU A 189 17.30 9.02 -2.16
N ALA A 190 16.48 8.78 -1.15
CA ALA A 190 15.35 7.85 -1.26
C ALA A 190 14.30 8.33 -2.28
N ALA A 191 14.07 9.64 -2.40
CA ALA A 191 13.16 10.21 -3.38
C ALA A 191 13.65 9.99 -4.82
N ALA A 192 14.96 10.11 -5.07
CA ALA A 192 15.53 9.83 -6.39
C ALA A 192 15.35 8.36 -6.80
N VAL A 193 15.58 7.44 -5.86
CA VAL A 193 15.35 5.99 -6.07
C VAL A 193 13.86 5.72 -6.32
N ALA A 194 12.98 6.27 -5.49
CA ALA A 194 11.54 6.10 -5.64
C ALA A 194 11.02 6.69 -6.96
N ALA A 195 11.54 7.84 -7.40
CA ALA A 195 11.18 8.43 -8.70
C ALA A 195 11.60 7.53 -9.86
N ALA A 196 12.81 6.96 -9.83
CA ALA A 196 13.27 6.03 -10.86
C ALA A 196 12.41 4.75 -10.91
N GLN A 197 11.92 4.28 -9.76
CA GLN A 197 11.08 3.08 -9.67
C GLN A 197 9.63 3.32 -10.10
N TYR A 198 9.00 4.38 -9.59
CA TYR A 198 7.55 4.61 -9.72
C TYR A 198 7.18 5.62 -10.81
N ALA A 199 8.14 6.42 -11.27
CA ALA A 199 7.94 7.45 -12.29
C ALA A 199 9.00 7.34 -13.40
N PRO A 200 9.24 6.14 -13.99
CA PRO A 200 10.25 5.98 -15.01
C PRO A 200 9.93 6.86 -16.24
N ASP A 201 10.97 7.37 -16.89
CA ASP A 201 10.82 8.05 -18.16
C ASP A 201 10.24 7.09 -19.22
N PRO A 202 9.42 7.59 -20.17
CA PRO A 202 8.92 6.76 -21.26
C PRO A 202 10.09 6.13 -22.01
N VAL A 203 10.04 4.82 -22.24
CA VAL A 203 10.99 4.17 -23.14
C VAL A 203 10.70 4.69 -24.54
N GLY A 204 11.65 5.44 -25.11
CA GLY A 204 11.53 6.08 -26.43
C GLY A 204 11.50 5.10 -27.60
#